data_AF-A0A9E2DRC4-F1
#
_entry.id   AF-A0A9E2DRC4-F1
#
_cell.length_a   1.000
_cell.length_b   1.000
_cell.length_c   1.000
_cell.angle_alpha   90.00
_cell.angle_beta   90.00
_cell.angle_gamma   90.00
#
_symmetry.space_group_name_H-M   'P 1'
#
loop_
_entity.id
_entity.type
_entity.pdbx_description
1 polymer ?
#
loop_
_entity_poly.entity_id
_entity_poly.type
_entity_poly.pdbx_seq_one_letter_code
_entity_poly.pdbx_strand_id
1 'polypeptide(L)'
;MIPIPPDLAAWGLLVAIGAVSATGHYMMIRAYSHVSASLLAPFGYFEIVAATIIGFTVFGDFPDHWSWVGIGIIIASGVYISLRERALNHAKSAMSETP
;
A
#
# COMPACT_ATOMS: atom_id res chain seq x y z
N MET A 1 31.50 -3.46 14.73
CA MET A 1 30.43 -2.74 15.47
C MET A 1 29.89 -3.71 16.51
N ILE A 2 29.97 -3.41 17.81
CA ILE A 2 29.43 -4.28 18.88
C ILE A 2 27.93 -4.00 18.98
N PRO A 3 27.04 -5.01 18.90
CA PRO A 3 25.61 -4.79 19.04
C PRO A 3 25.27 -4.32 20.46
N ILE A 4 24.51 -3.23 20.55
CA ILE A 4 24.04 -2.67 21.82
C ILE A 4 22.75 -3.41 22.18
N PRO A 5 22.67 -4.11 23.31
CA PRO A 5 21.45 -4.79 23.69
C PRO A 5 20.33 -3.76 23.91
N PRO A 6 19.11 -4.03 23.42
CA PRO A 6 17.99 -3.11 23.58
C PRO A 6 17.65 -2.92 25.06
N ASP A 7 17.45 -1.66 25.45
CA ASP A 7 16.96 -1.30 26.77
C ASP A 7 15.45 -1.60 26.89
N LEU A 8 14.90 -1.44 28.10
CA LEU A 8 13.49 -1.77 28.36
C LEU A 8 12.53 -0.96 27.48
N ALA A 9 12.88 0.29 27.16
CA ALA A 9 12.09 1.14 26.27
C ALA A 9 12.10 0.61 24.83
N ALA A 10 13.26 0.22 24.30
CA ALA A 10 13.37 -0.40 22.99
C ALA A 10 12.56 -1.72 22.91
N TRP A 11 12.58 -2.54 23.96
CA TRP A 11 11.74 -3.73 24.03
C TRP A 11 10.24 -3.40 23.98
N GLY A 12 9.81 -2.37 24.72
CA GLY A 12 8.43 -1.88 24.67
C GLY A 12 8.01 -1.45 23.27
N LEU A 13 8.88 -0.70 22.57
CA LEU A 13 8.64 -0.26 21.19
C LEU A 13 8.59 -1.44 20.21
N LEU A 14 9.47 -2.43 20.35
CA LEU A 14 9.46 -3.63 19.50
C LEU A 14 8.15 -4.42 19.65
N VAL A 15 7.67 -4.60 20.88
CA VAL A 15 6.37 -5.24 21.13
C VAL A 15 5.23 -4.42 20.52
N ALA A 16 5.25 -3.10 20.67
CA ALA A 16 4.23 -2.22 20.11
C ALA A 16 4.19 -2.27 18.58
N ILE A 17 5.35 -2.17 17.91
CA ILE A 17 5.47 -2.29 16.45
C ILE A 17 4.99 -3.66 15.99
N GLY A 18 5.40 -4.72 16.68
CA GLY A 18 4.97 -6.09 16.38
C GLY A 18 3.45 -6.25 16.48
N ALA A 19 2.84 -5.74 17.55
CA ALA A 19 1.40 -5.79 17.74
C ALA A 19 0.64 -5.02 16.64
N VAL A 20 1.04 -3.77 16.36
CA VAL A 20 0.43 -2.93 15.33
C VAL A 20 0.56 -3.58 13.95
N SER A 21 1.76 -4.07 13.59
CA SER A 21 2.01 -4.72 12.31
C SER A 21 1.21 -6.00 12.15
N ALA A 22 1.17 -6.86 13.18
CA ALA A 22 0.40 -8.10 13.15
C ALA A 22 -1.11 -7.83 13.00
N THR A 23 -1.65 -6.85 13.73
CA THR A 23 -3.05 -6.45 13.59
C THR A 23 -3.35 -5.89 12.20
N GLY A 24 -2.50 -5.00 11.68
CA GLY A 24 -2.66 -4.44 10.34
C GLY A 24 -2.67 -5.51 9.24
N HIS A 25 -1.71 -6.44 9.29
CA HIS A 25 -1.66 -7.56 8.35
C HIS A 25 -2.86 -8.50 8.49
N TYR A 26 -3.30 -8.79 9.72
CA TYR A 26 -4.50 -9.60 9.93
C TYR A 26 -5.74 -8.95 9.30
N MET A 27 -5.93 -7.64 9.49
CA MET A 27 -7.01 -6.89 8.88
C MET A 27 -6.91 -6.91 7.35
N MET A 28 -5.70 -6.79 6.79
CA MET A 28 -5.48 -6.84 5.36
C MET A 28 -5.84 -8.22 4.77
N ILE A 29 -5.41 -9.30 5.41
CA ILE A 29 -5.77 -10.68 5.02
C ILE A 29 -7.30 -10.85 5.03
N ARG A 30 -7.96 -10.37 6.09
CA ARG A 30 -9.43 -10.40 6.19
C ARG A 30 -10.08 -9.57 5.10
N ALA A 31 -9.55 -8.40 4.75
CA ALA A 31 -10.14 -7.56 3.70
C ALA A 31 -10.06 -8.26 2.32
N TYR A 32 -8.93 -8.89 2.00
CA TYR A 32 -8.79 -9.68 0.77
C TYR A 32 -9.74 -10.88 0.68
N SER A 33 -10.27 -11.38 1.81
CA SER A 33 -11.26 -12.46 1.79
C SER A 33 -12.69 -12.00 1.50
N HIS A 34 -12.98 -10.69 1.53
CA HIS A 34 -14.33 -10.15 1.36
C HIS A 34 -14.53 -9.38 0.05
N VAL A 35 -13.46 -8.86 -0.55
CA VAL A 35 -13.49 -8.02 -1.75
C VAL A 35 -12.34 -8.35 -2.69
N SER A 36 -12.51 -8.05 -3.98
CA SER A 36 -11.53 -8.37 -5.01
C SER A 36 -10.22 -7.59 -4.80
N ALA A 37 -9.09 -8.24 -5.14
CA ALA A 37 -7.77 -7.64 -4.99
C ALA A 37 -7.61 -6.30 -5.74
N SER A 38 -8.25 -6.15 -6.90
CA SER A 38 -8.27 -4.90 -7.67
C SER A 38 -8.87 -3.73 -6.88
N LEU A 39 -9.88 -4.00 -6.05
CA LEU A 39 -10.55 -2.97 -5.24
C LEU A 39 -9.69 -2.56 -4.04
N LEU A 40 -8.83 -3.46 -3.57
CA LEU A 40 -7.89 -3.22 -2.48
C LEU A 40 -6.56 -2.62 -2.94
N ALA A 41 -6.17 -2.81 -4.20
CA ALA A 41 -4.91 -2.31 -4.74
C ALA A 41 -4.64 -0.81 -4.45
N PRO A 42 -5.62 0.11 -4.52
CA PRO A 42 -5.42 1.52 -4.17
C PRO A 42 -5.01 1.75 -2.72
N PHE A 43 -5.43 0.90 -1.78
CA PHE A 43 -5.05 1.02 -0.38
C PHE A 43 -3.58 0.69 -0.15
N GLY A 44 -3.00 -0.21 -0.94
CA GLY A 44 -1.55 -0.46 -0.92
C GLY A 44 -0.75 0.77 -1.36
N TYR A 45 -1.27 1.56 -2.31
CA TYR A 45 -0.60 2.81 -2.72
C TYR A 45 -0.68 3.91 -1.67
N PHE A 46 -1.66 3.87 -0.77
CA PHE A 46 -1.74 4.80 0.36
C PHE A 46 -0.54 4.67 1.30
N GLU A 47 0.06 3.48 1.39
CA GLU A 47 1.28 3.24 2.17
C GLU A 47 2.43 4.14 1.70
N ILE A 48 2.56 4.36 0.38
CA ILE A 48 3.60 5.23 -0.21
C ILE A 48 3.41 6.68 0.25
N VAL A 49 2.16 7.14 0.26
CA VAL A 49 1.81 8.50 0.72
C VAL A 49 2.11 8.63 2.21
N ALA A 50 1.67 7.67 3.03
CA ALA A 50 1.92 7.67 4.46
C ALA A 50 3.43 7.62 4.78
N ALA A 51 4.18 6.74 4.12
CA ALA A 51 5.62 6.62 4.26
C ALA A 51 6.34 7.92 3.88
N THR A 52 5.89 8.60 2.81
CA THR A 52 6.45 9.89 2.40
C THR A 52 6.17 10.99 3.45
N ILE A 53 4.95 11.06 3.97
CA ILE A 53 4.58 12.05 4.99
C ILE A 53 5.36 11.82 6.29
N ILE A 54 5.43 10.57 6.76
CA ILE A 54 6.17 10.21 7.98
C ILE A 54 7.68 10.40 7.76
N GLY A 55 8.21 9.96 6.62
CA GLY A 55 9.60 10.19 6.21
C GLY A 55 9.99 11.65 6.31
N PHE A 56 9.19 12.52 5.69
CA PHE A 56 9.44 13.96 5.71
C PHE A 56 9.26 14.59 7.11
N THR A 57 8.20 14.25 7.84
CA THR A 57 7.88 14.93 9.12
C THR A 57 8.72 14.45 10.30
N VAL A 58 9.11 13.17 10.32
CA VAL A 58 9.87 12.56 11.42
C VAL A 58 11.36 12.58 11.15
N PHE A 59 11.78 12.33 9.91
CA PHE A 59 13.19 12.17 9.55
C PHE A 59 13.75 13.32 8.70
N GLY A 60 12.87 14.19 8.16
CA GLY A 60 13.29 15.24 7.23
C GLY A 60 13.64 14.72 5.82
N ASP A 61 13.38 13.43 5.57
CA ASP A 61 13.72 12.76 4.32
C ASP A 61 12.60 12.96 3.30
N PHE A 62 12.82 13.90 2.37
CA PHE A 62 11.92 14.12 1.24
C PHE A 62 12.30 13.23 0.06
N PRO A 63 11.32 12.75 -0.76
CA PRO A 63 11.62 11.87 -1.88
C PRO A 63 12.61 12.51 -2.87
N ASP A 64 13.65 11.75 -3.20
CA ASP A 64 14.66 12.14 -4.18
C ASP A 64 14.16 11.92 -5.63
N HIS A 65 14.98 12.31 -6.61
CA HIS A 65 14.61 12.19 -8.02
C HIS A 65 14.23 10.75 -8.42
N TRP A 66 14.92 9.74 -7.90
CA TRP A 66 14.62 8.33 -8.19
C TRP A 66 13.32 7.85 -7.53
N SER A 67 13.06 8.31 -6.31
CA SER A 67 11.79 8.05 -5.60
C SER A 67 10.61 8.61 -6.39
N TRP A 68 10.72 9.83 -6.93
CA TRP A 68 9.68 10.42 -7.78
C TRP A 68 9.44 9.65 -9.07
N VAL A 69 10.49 9.13 -9.71
CA VAL A 69 10.36 8.25 -10.88
C VAL A 69 9.58 6.99 -10.52
N GLY A 70 9.93 6.34 -9.41
CA GLY A 70 9.23 5.15 -8.91
C GLY A 70 7.76 5.44 -8.60
N ILE A 71 7.47 6.54 -7.89
CA ILE A 71 6.11 7.01 -7.60
C ILE A 71 5.32 7.20 -8.90
N GLY A 72 5.93 7.82 -9.92
CA GLY A 72 5.31 8.01 -11.23
C GLY A 72 4.91 6.69 -11.91
N ILE A 73 5.79 5.68 -11.88
CA ILE A 73 5.51 4.34 -12.43
C ILE A 73 4.34 3.67 -11.73
N ILE A 74 4.27 3.79 -10.39
CA ILE A 74 3.20 3.20 -9.59
C ILE A 74 1.86 3.87 -9.92
N ILE A 75 1.82 5.20 -9.99
CA ILE A 75 0.62 5.96 -10.38
C ILE A 75 0.19 5.59 -11.80
N ALA A 76 1.11 5.56 -12.76
CA ALA A 76 0.81 5.18 -14.15
C ALA A 76 0.22 3.78 -14.26
N SER A 77 0.78 2.83 -13.50
CA SER A 77 0.28 1.45 -13.44
C SER A 77 -1.13 1.37 -12.85
N GLY A 78 -1.39 2.09 -11.75
CA GLY A 78 -2.72 2.16 -11.13
C GLY A 78 -3.78 2.75 -12.06
N VAL A 79 -3.43 3.85 -12.76
CA VAL A 79 -4.31 4.48 -13.77
C VAL A 79 -4.58 3.50 -14.92
N TYR A 80 -3.56 2.83 -15.44
CA TYR A 80 -3.71 1.85 -16.52
C TYR A 80 -4.64 0.69 -16.13
N ILE A 81 -4.47 0.13 -14.93
CA ILE A 81 -5.34 -0.94 -14.43
C ILE A 81 -6.80 -0.46 -14.33
N SER A 82 -7.03 0.73 -13.77
CA SER A 82 -8.38 1.30 -13.65
C SER A 82 -9.04 1.51 -15.01
N LEU A 83 -8.30 2.03 -15.99
CA LEU A 83 -8.81 2.21 -17.36
C LEU A 83 -9.10 0.87 -18.05
N ARG A 84 -8.23 -0.13 -17.87
CA ARG A 84 -8.41 -1.48 -18.42
C ARG A 84 -9.65 -2.17 -17.84
N GLU A 85 -9.90 -2.04 -16.54
CA GLU A 85 -11.08 -2.63 -15.89
C GLU A 85 -12.39 -1.99 -16.39
N ARG A 86 -12.40 -0.66 -16.59
CA ARG A 86 -13.55 0.03 -17.21
C ARG A 86 -13.85 -0.51 -18.61
N ALA A 87 -12.82 -0.66 -19.44
CA ALA A 87 -12.99 -1.19 -20.79
C ALA A 87 -13.54 -2.63 -20.80
N LEU A 88 -13.05 -3.50 -19.90
CA LEU A 88 -13.53 -4.88 -19.77
C LEU A 88 -14.98 -4.95 -19.28
N ASN A 89 -15.38 -4.08 -18.35
CA ASN A 89 -16.75 -4.02 -17.86
C ASN A 89 -17.73 -3.60 -18.96
N HIS A 90 -17.37 -2.61 -19.78
CA HIS A 90 -18.21 -2.16 -20.91
C HIS A 90 -18.41 -3.26 -21.96
N ALA A 91 -17.37 -4.04 -22.28
CA ALA A 91 -17.47 -5.17 -23.21
C ALA A 91 -18.39 -6.28 -22.68
N LYS A 92 -18.40 -6.49 -21.36
CA LYS A 92 -19.25 -7.51 -20.72
C LYS A 92 -20.74 -7.13 -20.74
N SER A 93 -21.05 -5.84 -20.59
CA SER A 93 -22.42 -5.30 -20.68
C SER A 93 -23.03 -5.45 -22.08
N ALA A 94 -22.24 -5.19 -23.14
CA ALA A 94 -22.70 -5.30 -24.52
C ALA A 94 -22.98 -6.75 -24.96
N MET A 95 -22.35 -7.74 -24.34
CA MET A 95 -22.53 -9.17 -24.66
C MET A 95 -23.71 -9.81 -23.92
N SER A 96 -24.18 -9.21 -22.81
CA SER A 96 -25.37 -9.70 -22.08
C SER A 96 -26.71 -9.27 -22.70
N GLU A 97 -26.68 -8.37 -23.69
CA GLU A 97 -27.88 -7.86 -24.38
C GLU A 97 -28.24 -8.64 -25.67
N THR A 98 -27.49 -9.69 -26.04
CA THR A 98 -27.91 -10.59 -27.14
C THR A 98 -28.76 -11.75 -26.60
N PRO A 99 -30.04 -11.87 -27.03
CA PRO A 99 -30.97 -12.93 -26.60
C PRO A 99 -30.64 -14.32 -27.16
#